data_AF-A0AAJ1AUS9-F1
#
_entry.id   AF-A0AAJ1AUS9-F1
#
_cell.length_a   1.000
_cell.length_b   1.000
_cell.length_c   1.000
_cell.angle_alpha   90.00
_cell.angle_beta   90.00
_cell.angle_gamma   90.00
#
_symmetry.space_group_name_H-M   'P 1'
#
loop_
_entity.id
_entity.type
_entity.pdbx_description
1 polymer ?
#
loop_
_entity_poly.entity_id
_entity_poly.type
_entity_poly.pdbx_seq_one_letter_code
_entity_poly.pdbx_strand_id
1 'polypeptide(L)'
;MESYRELRDRQQKEFNELPLGFAFSDKQFDEMMGKWGLDPEKDPDKIYRIPGGGFIQKKDHKHFHEVVDRHAAELEAAKQSDADGTGFLYQMFLFELDNHEYGYTGEYEDTLESLGLTMKDVHKSVRLTRALEKAAKEIREREEY
;
A
#
# COMPACT_ATOMS: atom_id res chain seq x y z
N MET A 1 11.98 -11.30 12.86
CA MET A 1 11.17 -10.17 12.39
C MET A 1 10.52 -10.61 11.10
N GLU A 2 9.23 -10.37 10.93
CA GLU A 2 8.51 -10.66 9.67
C GLU A 2 9.20 -9.94 8.50
N SER A 3 9.31 -10.60 7.33
CA SER A 3 9.82 -9.96 6.11
C SER A 3 8.82 -8.95 5.55
N TYR A 4 9.28 -8.06 4.66
CA TYR A 4 8.37 -7.10 4.02
C TYR A 4 7.19 -7.79 3.32
N ARG A 5 7.48 -8.88 2.59
CA ARG A 5 6.48 -9.63 1.85
C ARG A 5 5.47 -10.32 2.77
N GLU A 6 5.93 -10.96 3.84
CA GLU A 6 5.04 -11.60 4.82
C GLU A 6 4.10 -10.57 5.46
N LEU A 7 4.62 -9.39 5.85
CA LEU A 7 3.83 -8.29 6.39
C LEU A 7 2.75 -7.85 5.39
N ARG A 8 3.13 -7.59 4.14
CA ARG A 8 2.20 -7.17 3.08
C ARG A 8 1.15 -8.24 2.79
N ASP A 9 1.53 -9.51 2.71
CA ASP A 9 0.61 -10.61 2.46
C ASP A 9 -0.41 -10.77 3.59
N ARG A 10 0.03 -10.63 4.85
CA ARG A 10 -0.87 -10.66 6.02
C ARG A 10 -1.81 -9.46 6.03
N GLN A 11 -1.29 -8.25 5.86
CA GLN A 11 -2.09 -7.03 5.81
C GLN A 11 -3.10 -7.05 4.66
N GLN A 12 -2.70 -7.53 3.48
CA GLN A 12 -3.62 -7.65 2.35
C GLN A 12 -4.76 -8.63 2.63
N LYS A 13 -4.51 -9.75 3.32
CA LYS A 13 -5.56 -10.69 3.74
C LYS A 13 -6.55 -10.02 4.69
N GLU A 14 -6.06 -9.33 5.71
CA GLU A 14 -6.90 -8.61 6.66
C GLU A 14 -7.70 -7.49 5.97
N PHE A 15 -7.10 -6.78 5.01
CA PHE A 15 -7.79 -5.74 4.23
C PHE A 15 -8.87 -6.33 3.31
N ASN A 16 -8.62 -7.50 2.71
CA ASN A 16 -9.58 -8.20 1.85
C ASN A 16 -10.82 -8.70 2.62
N GLU A 17 -10.73 -8.84 3.94
CA GLU A 17 -11.85 -9.22 4.81
C GLU A 17 -12.76 -8.03 5.17
N LEU A 18 -12.32 -6.79 4.93
CA LEU A 18 -13.12 -5.60 5.19
C LEU A 18 -14.35 -5.56 4.27
N PRO A 19 -15.50 -5.03 4.73
CA PRO A 19 -16.74 -4.96 3.96
C PRO A 19 -16.71 -3.82 2.92
N LEU A 20 -15.71 -3.85 2.04
CA LEU A 20 -15.49 -2.86 0.99
C LEU A 20 -16.28 -3.23 -0.27
N GLY A 21 -16.69 -2.19 -0.98
CA GLY A 21 -17.29 -2.29 -2.31
C GLY A 21 -16.45 -1.50 -3.29
N PHE A 22 -16.44 -1.91 -4.56
CA PHE A 22 -15.67 -1.24 -5.61
C PHE A 22 -16.56 -0.98 -6.82
N ALA A 23 -16.52 0.25 -7.32
CA ALA A 23 -17.27 0.63 -8.51
C ALA A 23 -16.50 1.65 -9.35
N PHE A 24 -16.46 1.39 -10.66
CA PHE A 24 -15.80 2.23 -11.68
C PHE A 24 -16.79 2.71 -12.75
N SER A 25 -18.08 2.47 -12.54
CA SER A 25 -19.20 2.90 -13.37
C SER A 25 -20.47 3.01 -12.52
N ASP A 26 -21.45 3.79 -12.98
CA ASP A 26 -22.73 3.97 -12.28
C ASP A 26 -23.45 2.61 -12.07
N LYS A 27 -23.41 1.73 -13.07
CA LYS A 27 -23.98 0.39 -12.96
C LYS A 27 -23.33 -0.42 -11.82
N GLN A 28 -22.01 -0.39 -11.71
CA GLN A 28 -21.31 -1.10 -10.62
C GLN A 28 -21.63 -0.48 -9.25
N PHE A 29 -21.81 0.84 -9.21
CA PHE A 29 -22.18 1.55 -7.99
C PHE A 29 -23.58 1.13 -7.52
N ASP A 30 -24.55 1.08 -8.42
CA ASP A 30 -25.91 0.64 -8.12
C ASP A 30 -25.96 -0.82 -7.63
N GLU A 31 -25.22 -1.71 -8.30
CA GLU A 31 -25.11 -3.12 -7.90
C GLU A 31 -24.47 -3.29 -6.52
N MET A 32 -23.43 -2.51 -6.22
CA MET A 32 -22.75 -2.50 -4.92
C MET A 32 -23.69 -2.00 -3.81
N MET A 33 -24.36 -0.87 -4.02
CA MET A 33 -25.35 -0.31 -3.08
C MET A 33 -26.48 -1.31 -2.83
N GLY A 34 -26.99 -1.95 -3.88
CA GLY A 34 -28.01 -2.98 -3.78
C GLY A 34 -27.58 -4.20 -2.95
N LYS A 35 -26.33 -4.68 -3.11
CA LYS A 35 -25.76 -5.77 -2.28
C LYS A 35 -25.68 -5.39 -0.80
N TRP A 36 -25.55 -4.11 -0.50
CA TRP A 36 -25.59 -3.57 0.86
C TRP A 36 -26.99 -3.27 1.38
N GLY A 37 -28.02 -3.47 0.56
CA GLY A 37 -29.40 -3.13 0.89
C GLY A 37 -29.65 -1.62 0.95
N LEU A 38 -28.86 -0.84 0.22
CA LEU A 38 -28.95 0.63 0.13
C LEU A 38 -29.53 1.05 -1.22
N ASP A 39 -30.24 2.18 -1.22
CA ASP A 39 -30.76 2.82 -2.43
C ASP A 39 -29.74 3.86 -2.96
N PRO A 40 -29.25 3.74 -4.21
CA PRO A 40 -28.25 4.65 -4.75
C PRO A 40 -28.66 6.13 -4.76
N GLU A 41 -29.95 6.42 -4.92
CA GLU A 41 -30.48 7.78 -4.98
C GLU A 41 -30.81 8.34 -3.59
N LYS A 42 -31.29 7.48 -2.67
CA LYS A 42 -31.76 7.93 -1.34
C LYS A 42 -30.74 7.81 -0.22
N ASP A 43 -29.77 6.91 -0.34
CA ASP A 43 -28.81 6.59 0.70
C ASP A 43 -27.33 6.94 0.41
N PRO A 44 -26.97 7.89 -0.49
CA PRO A 44 -25.56 8.21 -0.74
C PRO A 44 -24.86 8.79 0.50
N ASP A 45 -25.61 9.32 1.47
CA ASP A 45 -25.10 9.82 2.73
C ASP A 45 -24.70 8.71 3.72
N LYS A 46 -25.00 7.43 3.44
CA LYS A 46 -24.66 6.30 4.32
C LYS A 46 -23.32 5.65 4.02
N ILE A 47 -22.60 6.12 3.00
CA ILE A 47 -21.30 5.58 2.59
C ILE A 47 -20.20 6.64 2.62
N TYR A 48 -18.95 6.18 2.61
CA TYR A 48 -17.78 6.99 2.27
C TYR A 48 -17.15 6.44 1.00
N ARG A 49 -16.61 7.33 0.17
CA ARG A 49 -15.72 6.97 -0.93
C ARG A 49 -14.29 6.90 -0.40
N ILE A 50 -13.56 5.86 -0.78
CA ILE A 50 -12.13 5.69 -0.50
C ILE A 50 -11.35 5.66 -1.84
N PRO A 51 -10.01 5.79 -1.81
CA PRO A 51 -9.18 5.73 -3.01
C PRO A 51 -9.39 4.44 -3.83
N GLY A 52 -8.98 4.47 -5.11
CA GLY A 52 -9.05 3.28 -5.98
C GLY A 52 -10.46 2.85 -6.39
N GLY A 53 -11.44 3.75 -6.33
CA GLY A 53 -12.84 3.43 -6.64
C GLY A 53 -13.54 2.59 -5.57
N GLY A 54 -12.94 2.51 -4.37
CA GLY A 54 -13.52 1.81 -3.25
C GLY A 54 -14.58 2.64 -2.51
N PHE A 55 -15.46 1.94 -1.81
CA PHE A 55 -16.50 2.48 -0.95
C PHE A 55 -16.62 1.64 0.31
N ILE A 56 -17.13 2.27 1.37
CA ILE A 56 -17.45 1.60 2.63
C ILE A 56 -18.70 2.21 3.24
N GLN A 57 -19.50 1.40 3.95
CA GLN A 57 -20.62 1.93 4.73
C GLN A 57 -20.11 2.70 5.95
N LYS A 58 -20.74 3.83 6.28
CA LYS A 58 -20.38 4.64 7.45
C LYS A 58 -20.43 3.86 8.76
N LYS A 59 -21.26 2.84 8.88
CA LYS A 59 -21.33 1.99 10.07
C LYS A 59 -20.02 1.21 10.32
N ASP A 60 -19.27 0.90 9.25
CA ASP A 60 -18.06 0.08 9.29
C ASP A 60 -16.76 0.92 9.31
N HIS A 61 -16.87 2.27 9.24
CA HIS A 61 -15.72 3.17 9.14
C HIS A 61 -14.73 3.01 10.30
N LYS A 62 -15.22 2.77 11.54
CA LYS A 62 -14.35 2.63 12.70
C LYS A 62 -13.43 1.44 12.56
N HIS A 63 -13.98 0.29 12.18
CA HIS A 63 -13.22 -0.94 12.00
C HIS A 63 -12.22 -0.80 10.84
N PHE A 64 -12.61 -0.16 9.75
CA PHE A 64 -11.70 0.17 8.65
C PHE A 64 -10.50 0.98 9.12
N HIS A 65 -10.73 2.08 9.86
CA HIS A 65 -9.64 2.89 10.39
C HIS A 65 -8.76 2.11 11.38
N GLU A 66 -9.34 1.32 12.28
CA GLU A 66 -8.58 0.47 13.19
C GLU A 66 -7.62 -0.48 12.44
N VAL A 67 -8.07 -1.09 11.35
CA VAL A 67 -7.24 -1.98 10.53
C VAL A 67 -6.14 -1.19 9.81
N VAL A 68 -6.49 -0.12 9.10
CA VAL A 68 -5.54 0.67 8.31
C VAL A 68 -4.50 1.37 9.19
N ASP A 69 -4.92 1.95 10.32
CA ASP A 69 -4.02 2.64 11.26
C ASP A 69 -3.05 1.64 11.92
N ARG A 70 -3.53 0.45 12.27
CA ARG A 70 -2.66 -0.63 12.75
C ARG A 70 -1.67 -1.07 11.69
N HIS A 71 -2.10 -1.24 10.44
CA HIS A 71 -1.22 -1.64 9.34
C HIS A 71 -0.10 -0.62 9.13
N ALA A 72 -0.43 0.66 9.14
CA ALA A 72 0.55 1.74 9.06
C ALA A 72 1.53 1.71 10.24
N ALA A 73 1.04 1.52 11.46
CA ALA A 73 1.90 1.42 12.65
C ALA A 73 2.83 0.20 12.61
N GLU A 74 2.34 -0.96 12.16
CA GLU A 74 3.15 -2.18 11.98
C GLU A 74 4.27 -1.96 10.94
N LEU A 75 3.95 -1.33 9.80
CA LEU A 75 4.92 -1.00 8.76
C LEU A 75 5.99 -0.04 9.29
N GLU A 76 5.60 1.04 9.97
CA GLU A 76 6.56 2.00 10.54
C GLU A 76 7.42 1.35 11.63
N ALA A 77 6.86 0.50 12.50
CA ALA A 77 7.62 -0.23 13.49
C ALA A 77 8.66 -1.17 12.85
N ALA A 78 8.32 -1.84 11.76
CA ALA A 78 9.23 -2.72 11.03
C ALA A 78 10.35 -1.91 10.34
N LYS A 79 10.01 -0.79 9.69
CA LYS A 79 11.00 0.17 9.12
C LYS A 79 11.97 0.66 10.20
N GLN A 80 11.46 1.01 11.39
CA GLN A 80 12.29 1.52 12.49
C GLN A 80 13.24 0.47 13.05
N SER A 81 12.78 -0.78 13.14
CA SER A 81 13.55 -1.88 13.72
C SER A 81 14.72 -2.33 12.84
N ASP A 82 14.69 -2.06 11.54
CA ASP A 82 15.83 -2.27 10.65
C ASP A 82 16.82 -1.10 10.74
N ALA A 83 17.73 -1.20 11.70
CA ALA A 83 18.66 -0.12 12.03
C ALA A 83 19.74 0.11 10.94
N ASP A 84 20.16 -0.94 10.22
CA ASP A 84 21.24 -0.86 9.23
C ASP A 84 20.76 -0.80 7.77
N GLY A 85 19.47 -1.06 7.54
CA GLY A 85 18.80 -1.00 6.25
C GLY A 85 19.06 -2.20 5.35
N THR A 86 19.66 -3.28 5.87
CA THR A 86 20.02 -4.45 5.07
C THR A 86 18.95 -5.54 5.08
N GLY A 87 17.97 -5.44 5.98
CA GLY A 87 16.88 -6.38 6.16
C GLY A 87 15.56 -5.89 5.56
N PHE A 88 14.64 -5.49 6.42
CA PHE A 88 13.28 -5.10 6.06
C PHE A 88 13.23 -3.94 5.06
N LEU A 89 14.05 -2.90 5.24
CA LEU A 89 14.06 -1.72 4.35
C LEU A 89 14.57 -2.09 2.95
N TYR A 90 15.59 -2.96 2.87
CA TYR A 90 16.08 -3.47 1.60
C TYR A 90 15.00 -4.29 0.87
N GLN A 91 14.34 -5.21 1.58
CA GLN A 91 13.25 -6.02 1.01
C GLN A 91 12.06 -5.17 0.58
N MET A 92 11.74 -4.12 1.34
CA MET A 92 10.70 -3.14 1.02
C MET A 92 10.98 -2.45 -0.31
N PHE A 93 12.17 -1.85 -0.48
CA PHE A 93 12.51 -1.19 -1.75
C PHE A 93 12.58 -2.19 -2.90
N LEU A 94 13.16 -3.38 -2.70
CA LEU A 94 13.23 -4.38 -3.76
C LEU A 94 11.82 -4.76 -4.26
N PHE A 95 10.90 -5.04 -3.34
CA PHE A 95 9.54 -5.42 -3.67
C PHE A 95 8.77 -4.29 -4.37
N GLU A 96 8.82 -3.07 -3.84
CA GLU A 96 8.06 -1.96 -4.41
C GLU A 96 8.67 -1.42 -5.71
N LEU A 97 9.99 -1.49 -5.90
CA LEU A 97 10.62 -1.16 -7.17
C LEU A 97 10.22 -2.17 -8.27
N ASP A 98 10.21 -3.47 -7.95
CA ASP A 98 9.72 -4.51 -8.86
C ASP A 98 8.23 -4.27 -9.21
N ASN A 99 7.40 -3.96 -8.20
CA ASN A 99 5.96 -3.73 -8.39
C ASN A 99 5.63 -2.47 -9.20
N HIS A 100 6.53 -1.47 -9.20
CA HIS A 100 6.42 -0.24 -9.97
C HIS A 100 7.33 -0.23 -11.22
N GLU A 101 7.71 -1.43 -11.69
CA GLU A 101 8.40 -1.64 -12.97
C GLU A 101 9.72 -0.85 -13.11
N TYR A 102 10.42 -0.59 -11.99
CA TYR A 102 11.67 0.18 -11.98
C TYR A 102 12.73 -0.37 -12.95
N GLY A 103 12.78 -1.69 -13.15
CA GLY A 103 13.70 -2.31 -14.11
C GLY A 103 13.50 -1.81 -15.55
N TYR A 104 12.27 -1.43 -15.91
CA TYR A 104 11.93 -0.88 -17.22
C TYR A 104 11.94 0.65 -17.23
N THR A 105 11.37 1.29 -16.19
CA THR A 105 11.19 2.75 -16.14
C THR A 105 12.45 3.49 -15.71
N GLY A 106 13.25 2.90 -14.82
CA GLY A 106 14.37 3.56 -14.17
C GLY A 106 13.95 4.66 -13.18
N GLU A 107 12.66 4.80 -12.89
CA GLU A 107 12.09 5.89 -12.08
C GLU A 107 11.72 5.43 -10.68
N TYR A 108 11.98 6.28 -9.68
CA TYR A 108 11.72 5.98 -8.26
C TYR A 108 10.41 6.57 -7.73
N GLU A 109 9.76 7.47 -8.49
CA GLU A 109 8.68 8.33 -7.99
C GLU A 109 7.49 7.52 -7.44
N ASP A 110 6.95 6.60 -8.24
CA ASP A 110 5.79 5.78 -7.86
C ASP A 110 6.07 4.90 -6.62
N THR A 111 7.26 4.28 -6.56
CA THR A 111 7.69 3.49 -5.41
C THR A 111 7.79 4.33 -4.13
N LEU A 112 8.30 5.56 -4.23
CA LEU A 112 8.45 6.41 -3.06
C LEU A 112 7.11 6.96 -2.60
N GLU A 113 6.24 7.34 -3.54
CA GLU A 113 4.88 7.78 -3.24
C GLU A 113 4.08 6.67 -2.53
N SER A 114 4.15 5.42 -3.01
CA SER A 114 3.44 4.29 -2.39
C SER A 114 3.93 4.00 -0.96
N LEU A 115 5.19 4.32 -0.66
CA LEU A 115 5.81 4.18 0.66
C LEU A 115 5.66 5.41 1.56
N GLY A 116 5.04 6.49 1.08
CA GLY A 116 4.91 7.76 1.79
C GLY A 116 6.24 8.47 2.01
N LEU A 117 7.21 8.27 1.10
CA LEU A 117 8.55 8.83 1.16
C LEU A 117 8.78 9.80 0.00
N THR A 118 9.72 10.72 0.22
CA THR A 118 10.32 11.49 -0.86
C THR A 118 11.79 11.10 -1.02
N MET A 119 12.39 11.34 -2.19
CA MET A 119 13.85 11.20 -2.35
C MET A 119 14.63 12.02 -1.30
N LYS A 120 14.09 13.17 -0.89
CA LYS A 120 14.67 13.99 0.17
C LYS A 120 14.67 13.26 1.52
N ASP A 121 13.65 12.49 1.84
CA ASP A 121 13.60 11.72 3.09
C ASP A 121 14.53 10.51 3.05
N VAL A 122 14.65 9.86 1.90
CA VAL A 122 15.64 8.80 1.67
C VAL A 122 17.05 9.33 1.91
N HIS A 123 17.42 10.46 1.30
CA HIS A 123 18.77 11.05 1.44
C HIS A 123 19.10 11.57 2.84
N LYS A 124 18.10 11.89 3.68
CA LYS A 124 18.32 12.24 5.09
C LYS A 124 18.72 11.03 5.94
N SER A 125 18.49 9.81 5.45
CA SER A 125 18.66 8.57 6.20
C SER A 125 19.65 7.65 5.49
N VAL A 126 20.83 7.50 6.08
CA VAL A 126 21.90 6.64 5.53
C VAL A 126 21.42 5.20 5.31
N ARG A 127 20.57 4.68 6.20
CA ARG A 127 19.99 3.33 6.06
C ARG A 127 19.00 3.23 4.89
N LEU A 128 18.18 4.25 4.65
CA LEU A 128 17.22 4.25 3.54
C LEU A 128 17.96 4.38 2.20
N THR A 129 18.94 5.28 2.14
CA THR A 129 19.78 5.46 0.93
C THR A 129 20.46 4.13 0.57
N ARG A 130 21.14 3.49 1.53
CA ARG A 130 21.78 2.18 1.32
C ARG A 130 20.79 1.11 0.86
N ALA A 131 19.63 1.03 1.48
CA ALA A 131 18.61 0.04 1.16
C ALA A 131 18.09 0.22 -0.28
N LEU A 132 17.77 1.45 -0.67
CA LEU A 132 17.29 1.81 -2.00
C LEU A 132 18.36 1.51 -3.07
N GLU A 133 19.59 1.99 -2.87
CA GLU A 133 20.70 1.78 -3.82
C GLU A 133 20.99 0.30 -4.03
N LYS A 134 20.97 -0.50 -2.96
CA LYS A 134 21.16 -1.94 -3.03
C LYS A 134 20.05 -2.62 -3.84
N ALA A 135 18.79 -2.28 -3.58
CA ALA A 135 17.64 -2.83 -4.31
C ALA A 135 17.67 -2.45 -5.79
N ALA A 136 17.88 -1.16 -6.09
CA ALA A 136 17.96 -0.64 -7.44
C ALA A 136 19.10 -1.29 -8.25
N LYS A 137 20.26 -1.50 -7.61
CA LYS A 137 21.40 -2.19 -8.23
C LYS A 137 21.05 -3.64 -8.56
N GLU A 138 20.46 -4.37 -7.61
CA GLU A 138 20.09 -5.77 -7.82
C GLU A 138 19.08 -5.93 -8.97
N ILE A 139 18.11 -5.03 -9.09
CA ILE A 139 17.14 -5.07 -10.20
C ILE A 139 17.85 -4.81 -11.54
N ARG A 140 18.70 -3.79 -11.64
CA ARG A 140 19.44 -3.52 -12.89
C ARG A 140 20.31 -4.69 -13.33
N GLU A 141 21.00 -5.34 -12.38
CA GLU A 141 21.82 -6.53 -12.67
C GLU A 141 20.99 -7.73 -13.17
N ARG A 142 19.70 -7.81 -12.83
CA ARG A 142 18.79 -8.86 -13.36
C ARG A 142 18.33 -8.59 -14.80
N GLU A 143 18.24 -7.32 -15.19
CA GLU A 143 17.70 -6.89 -16.50
C GLU A 143 18.78 -6.71 -17.58
N GLU A 144 20.07 -6.72 -17.21
CA GLU A 144 21.21 -6.60 -18.15
C GLU A 144 21.52 -7.89 -18.98
N TYR A 145 20.53 -8.75 -19.23
CA TYR A 145 20.69 -10.01 -19.99
C TYR A 145 20.08 -9.98 -21.40
#